data_AF-A0A3N4JS02-F1
#
_entry.id   AF-A0A3N4JS02-F1
#
_cell.length_a   1.000
_cell.length_b   1.000
_cell.length_c   1.000
_cell.angle_alpha   90.00
_cell.angle_beta   90.00
_cell.angle_gamma   90.00
#
_symmetry.space_group_name_H-M   'P 1'
#
loop_
_entity.id
_entity.type
_entity.pdbx_description
1 polymer ?
#
loop_
_entity_poly.entity_id
_entity_poly.type
_entity_poly.pdbx_seq_one_letter_code
_entity_poly.pdbx_strand_id
1 'polypeptide(L)'
;MIKQNGGFPTTPTSKPSAHHSSTCQTPTPPPPFTNQISSLHLHSALEAALHILNYDLPSVHFLLRKMQSLPAEEGMFLHEVLHRIEGDYDNAQAWYKDVSDTEIMEEVWGGKGEGGKGEELEGGEFERLEKKSRREIEEIVGWCVGRFGTGVWRDGTVACVESSEKVKKAGQAQVTGDEQRI
;
A
#
# COMPACT_ATOMS: atom_id res chain seq x y z
N MET A 1 10.43 73.67 -0.48
CA MET A 1 10.56 72.66 0.60
C MET A 1 10.51 71.27 -0.01
N ILE A 2 11.57 70.49 0.22
CA ILE A 2 11.81 69.15 -0.32
C ILE A 2 11.06 68.12 0.54
N LYS A 3 10.34 67.18 -0.07
CA LYS A 3 9.97 65.91 0.58
C LYS A 3 10.52 64.77 -0.26
N GLN A 4 11.59 64.16 0.24
CA GLN A 4 12.01 62.83 -0.16
C GLN A 4 11.20 61.81 0.62
N ASN A 5 10.83 60.69 0.00
CA ASN A 5 10.59 59.42 0.67
C ASN A 5 11.02 58.31 -0.31
N GLY A 6 12.20 57.75 -0.05
CA GLY A 6 12.75 56.61 -0.77
C GLY A 6 12.10 55.30 -0.33
N GLY A 7 12.06 54.34 -1.26
CA GLY A 7 11.74 52.94 -0.98
C GLY A 7 12.98 52.10 -0.74
N PHE A 8 12.79 50.95 -0.07
CA PHE A 8 13.28 49.58 -0.35
C PHE A 8 13.20 48.70 0.93
N PRO A 9 13.25 47.35 0.84
CA PRO A 9 12.30 46.46 1.51
C PRO A 9 12.92 45.70 2.70
N THR A 10 12.09 45.30 3.67
CA THR A 10 12.55 44.44 4.79
C THR A 10 12.00 43.02 4.66
N THR A 11 12.96 42.11 4.56
CA THR A 11 12.97 40.64 4.54
C THR A 11 11.85 39.90 5.29
N PRO A 12 11.31 38.78 4.75
CA PRO A 12 10.54 37.84 5.53
C PRO A 12 11.45 36.96 6.41
N THR A 13 11.14 36.90 7.69
CA THR A 13 11.78 36.04 8.69
C THR A 13 11.44 34.57 8.41
N SER A 14 12.40 33.79 7.92
CA SER A 14 12.26 32.33 7.89
C SER A 14 12.44 31.76 9.30
N LYS A 15 11.42 31.04 9.79
CA LYS A 15 11.54 30.21 10.99
C LYS A 15 12.54 29.08 10.72
N PRO A 16 13.38 28.69 11.69
CA PRO A 16 14.28 27.56 11.51
C PRO A 16 13.48 26.25 11.39
N SER A 17 13.76 25.53 10.31
CA SER A 17 13.26 24.19 10.03
C SER A 17 13.78 23.22 11.10
N ALA A 18 12.86 22.52 11.75
CA ALA A 18 13.20 21.47 12.70
C ALA A 18 13.82 20.30 11.91
N HIS A 19 15.13 20.14 12.03
CA HIS A 19 15.84 18.96 11.53
C HIS A 19 15.20 17.70 12.11
N HIS A 20 14.73 16.82 11.23
CA HIS A 20 14.31 15.47 11.55
C HIS A 20 15.47 14.75 12.26
N SER A 21 15.29 14.44 13.53
CA SER A 21 16.23 13.58 14.25
C SER A 21 16.04 12.16 13.74
N SER A 22 16.94 11.71 12.86
CA SER A 22 17.12 10.28 12.57
C SER A 22 17.54 9.59 13.86
N THR A 23 16.56 9.07 14.59
CA THR A 23 16.80 8.19 15.73
C THR A 23 17.25 6.84 15.18
N CYS A 24 18.41 6.37 15.65
CA CYS A 24 18.89 5.02 15.43
C CYS A 24 17.89 4.06 16.10
N GLN A 25 16.90 3.59 15.35
CA GLN A 25 15.96 2.60 15.88
C GLN A 25 16.67 1.24 15.95
N THR A 26 16.69 0.65 17.14
CA THR A 26 17.11 -0.75 17.32
C THR A 26 16.21 -1.65 16.47
N PRO A 27 16.75 -2.68 15.78
CA PRO A 27 15.93 -3.55 14.95
C PRO A 27 14.87 -4.24 15.80
N THR A 28 13.61 -3.92 15.54
CA THR A 28 12.46 -4.61 16.12
C THR A 28 12.50 -6.08 15.68
N PRO A 29 12.29 -7.04 16.59
CA PRO A 29 12.20 -8.45 16.19
C PRO A 29 11.06 -8.64 15.18
N PRO A 30 11.18 -9.58 14.24
CA PRO A 30 10.11 -9.86 13.28
C PRO A 30 8.84 -10.30 14.03
N PRO A 31 7.65 -10.02 13.49
CA PRO A 31 6.40 -10.50 14.09
C PRO A 31 6.36 -12.03 14.24
N PRO A 32 5.46 -12.57 15.08
CA PRO A 32 5.24 -14.00 15.20
C PRO A 32 5.08 -14.64 13.82
N PHE A 33 5.50 -15.88 13.58
CA PHE A 33 5.21 -16.58 12.33
C PHE A 33 5.85 -16.08 11.02
N THR A 34 6.61 -14.98 10.96
CA THR A 34 7.26 -14.51 9.69
C THR A 34 7.95 -15.64 8.93
N ASN A 35 8.83 -16.40 9.60
CA ASN A 35 9.54 -17.52 8.97
C ASN A 35 8.60 -18.68 8.57
N GLN A 36 7.53 -18.89 9.32
CA GLN A 36 6.58 -19.98 9.06
C GLN A 36 5.73 -19.67 7.84
N ILE A 37 5.31 -18.41 7.69
CA ILE A 37 4.60 -17.90 6.51
C ILE A 37 5.47 -18.11 5.27
N SER A 38 6.71 -17.62 5.26
CA SER A 38 7.61 -17.79 4.11
C SER A 38 7.95 -19.26 3.83
N SER A 39 7.96 -20.12 4.85
CA SER A 39 8.20 -21.56 4.66
C SER A 39 7.07 -22.29 3.92
N LEU A 40 5.89 -21.67 3.77
CA LEU A 40 4.80 -22.24 2.98
C LEU A 40 5.07 -22.21 1.48
N HIS A 41 5.98 -21.34 1.01
CA HIS A 41 6.31 -21.16 -0.41
C HIS A 41 5.06 -20.98 -1.28
N LEU A 42 4.16 -20.08 -0.88
CA LEU A 42 2.94 -19.79 -1.63
C LEU A 42 3.23 -18.84 -2.80
N HIS A 43 2.20 -18.57 -3.61
CA HIS A 43 2.23 -17.41 -4.49
C HIS A 43 2.56 -16.14 -3.70
N SER A 44 3.40 -15.25 -4.26
CA SER A 44 3.86 -14.03 -3.58
C SER A 44 2.71 -13.17 -3.03
N ALA A 45 1.57 -13.11 -3.71
CA ALA A 45 0.39 -12.39 -3.26
C ALA A 45 -0.27 -13.04 -2.03
N LEU A 46 -0.36 -14.37 -1.98
CA LEU A 46 -0.89 -15.11 -0.83
C LEU A 46 0.05 -14.97 0.38
N GLU A 47 1.37 -15.05 0.15
CA GLU A 47 2.36 -14.82 1.19
C GLU A 47 2.26 -13.38 1.74
N ALA A 48 2.12 -12.38 0.86
CA ALA A 48 1.93 -10.99 1.26
C ALA A 48 0.65 -10.78 2.08
N ALA A 49 -0.48 -11.40 1.70
CA ALA A 49 -1.72 -11.34 2.47
C ALA A 49 -1.57 -11.94 3.88
N LEU A 50 -0.84 -13.05 4.02
CA LEU A 50 -0.51 -13.63 5.33
C LEU A 50 0.39 -12.70 6.15
N HIS A 51 1.38 -12.04 5.52
CA HIS A 51 2.21 -11.04 6.21
C HIS A 51 1.40 -9.80 6.63
N ILE A 52 0.38 -9.39 5.87
CA ILE A 52 -0.56 -8.32 6.28
C ILE A 52 -1.29 -8.74 7.57
N LEU A 53 -1.87 -9.94 7.59
CA LEU A 53 -2.56 -10.47 8.77
C LEU A 53 -1.63 -10.65 9.99
N ASN A 54 -0.35 -10.87 9.71
CA ASN A 54 0.70 -11.01 10.70
C ASN A 54 1.35 -9.66 11.10
N TYR A 55 0.90 -8.56 10.51
CA TYR A 55 1.44 -7.22 10.71
C TYR A 55 2.96 -7.11 10.42
N ASP A 56 3.44 -7.88 9.44
CA ASP A 56 4.82 -7.90 8.98
C ASP A 56 5.01 -7.06 7.71
N LEU A 57 4.73 -5.76 7.85
CA LEU A 57 4.73 -4.79 6.73
C LEU A 57 6.04 -4.75 5.93
N PRO A 58 7.25 -4.90 6.53
CA PRO A 58 8.49 -4.99 5.76
C PRO A 58 8.51 -6.16 4.77
N SER A 59 8.03 -7.34 5.19
CA SER A 59 7.90 -8.52 4.32
C SER A 59 6.87 -8.27 3.22
N VAL A 60 5.74 -7.62 3.53
CA VAL A 60 4.73 -7.23 2.54
C VAL A 60 5.36 -6.33 1.47
N HIS A 61 6.01 -5.22 1.86
CA HIS A 61 6.72 -4.32 0.93
C HIS A 61 7.73 -5.05 0.04
N PHE A 62 8.51 -5.97 0.63
CA PHE A 62 9.52 -6.73 -0.10
C PHE A 62 8.92 -7.64 -1.18
N LEU A 63 7.76 -8.22 -0.93
CA LEU A 63 7.05 -9.07 -1.88
C LEU A 63 6.36 -8.21 -2.94
N LEU A 64 5.57 -7.23 -2.51
CA LEU A 64 4.70 -6.46 -3.40
C LEU A 64 5.47 -5.54 -4.36
N ARG A 65 6.67 -5.07 -4.00
CA ARG A 65 7.52 -4.28 -4.92
C ARG A 65 7.90 -5.02 -6.20
N LYS A 66 7.67 -6.33 -6.27
CA LYS A 66 7.89 -7.17 -7.46
C LYS A 66 6.62 -7.35 -8.29
N MET A 67 5.49 -6.79 -7.85
CA MET A 67 4.16 -6.92 -8.44
C MET A 67 3.50 -5.53 -8.52
N GLN A 68 4.15 -4.60 -9.23
CA GLN A 68 3.79 -3.17 -9.27
C GLN A 68 3.11 -2.74 -10.58
N SER A 69 2.70 -3.70 -11.40
CA SER A 69 2.18 -3.48 -12.74
C SER A 69 1.36 -4.68 -13.19
N LEU A 70 0.43 -4.42 -14.11
CA LEU A 70 -0.27 -5.49 -14.82
C LEU A 70 0.75 -6.43 -15.50
N PRO A 71 0.52 -7.75 -15.50
CA PRO A 71 -0.74 -8.41 -15.11
C PRO A 71 -0.85 -8.78 -13.61
N ALA A 72 0.03 -8.32 -12.72
CA ALA A 72 -0.01 -8.66 -11.28
C ALA A 72 -0.96 -7.74 -10.49
N GLU A 73 -2.21 -7.70 -10.91
CA GLU A 73 -3.27 -6.88 -10.30
C GLU A 73 -3.53 -7.23 -8.83
N GLU A 74 -3.30 -8.48 -8.42
CA GLU A 74 -3.36 -8.89 -7.02
C GLU A 74 -2.30 -8.23 -6.15
N GLY A 75 -1.07 -8.07 -6.65
CA GLY A 75 -0.01 -7.40 -5.92
C GLY A 75 -0.23 -5.89 -5.85
N MET A 76 -0.82 -5.32 -6.91
CA MET A 76 -1.21 -3.92 -6.95
C MET A 76 -2.37 -3.63 -5.97
N PHE A 77 -3.37 -4.51 -5.91
CA PHE A 77 -4.48 -4.41 -4.96
C PHE A 77 -3.96 -4.52 -3.52
N LEU A 78 -3.11 -5.49 -3.22
CA LEU A 78 -2.53 -5.64 -1.88
C LEU A 78 -1.61 -4.46 -1.49
N HIS A 79 -1.01 -3.75 -2.46
CA HIS A 79 -0.23 -2.53 -2.21
C HIS A 79 -1.12 -1.39 -1.70
N GLU A 80 -2.32 -1.29 -2.26
CA GLU A 80 -3.34 -0.35 -1.78
C GLU A 80 -3.70 -0.65 -0.32
N VAL A 81 -4.00 -1.92 0.00
CA VAL A 81 -4.31 -2.36 1.36
C VAL A 81 -3.18 -2.03 2.33
N LEU A 82 -1.93 -2.31 1.93
CA LEU A 82 -0.73 -2.02 2.71
C LEU A 82 -0.65 -0.53 3.05
N HIS A 83 -0.79 0.36 2.07
CA HIS A 83 -0.67 1.80 2.31
C HIS A 83 -1.83 2.37 3.14
N ARG A 84 -3.03 1.77 3.10
CA ARG A 84 -4.09 2.11 4.07
C ARG A 84 -3.71 1.75 5.50
N ILE A 85 -3.09 0.59 5.73
CA ILE A 85 -2.63 0.16 7.06
C ILE A 85 -1.54 1.11 7.60
N GLU A 86 -0.68 1.62 6.71
CA GLU A 86 0.37 2.61 7.05
C GLU A 86 -0.17 4.02 7.28
N GLY A 87 -1.41 4.29 6.89
CA GLY A 87 -2.02 5.62 6.94
C GLY A 87 -1.64 6.55 5.77
N ASP A 88 -0.99 6.02 4.73
CA ASP A 88 -0.67 6.74 3.49
C ASP A 88 -1.83 6.62 2.49
N TYR A 89 -2.93 7.31 2.80
CA TYR A 89 -4.17 7.24 2.01
C TYR A 89 -4.06 7.84 0.61
N ASP A 90 -3.17 8.81 0.41
CA ASP A 90 -2.96 9.42 -0.91
C ASP A 90 -2.34 8.40 -1.88
N ASN A 91 -1.37 7.65 -1.40
CA ASN A 91 -0.74 6.58 -2.16
C ASN A 91 -1.68 5.37 -2.34
N ALA A 92 -2.41 4.99 -1.29
CA ALA A 92 -3.47 3.98 -1.41
C ALA A 92 -4.48 4.35 -2.51
N GLN A 93 -4.92 5.61 -2.56
CA GLN A 93 -5.85 6.06 -3.60
C GLN A 93 -5.24 5.97 -5.02
N ALA A 94 -3.94 6.19 -5.17
CA ALA A 94 -3.27 6.02 -6.46
C ALA A 94 -3.30 4.56 -6.91
N TRP A 95 -2.95 3.62 -6.03
CA TRP A 95 -3.03 2.18 -6.31
C TRP A 95 -4.45 1.72 -6.61
N TYR A 96 -5.43 2.18 -5.83
CA TYR A 96 -6.85 1.90 -6.07
C TYR A 96 -7.28 2.27 -7.49
N LYS A 97 -6.90 3.47 -7.96
CA LYS A 97 -7.23 3.94 -9.31
C LYS A 97 -6.59 3.08 -10.40
N ASP A 98 -5.38 2.57 -10.16
CA ASP A 98 -4.68 1.72 -11.13
C ASP A 98 -5.30 0.31 -11.22
N VAL A 99 -6.03 -0.14 -10.19
CA VAL A 99 -6.72 -1.46 -10.18
C VAL A 99 -8.23 -1.36 -10.31
N SER A 100 -8.82 -0.17 -10.40
CA SER A 100 -10.28 0.00 -10.32
C SER A 100 -11.07 -0.74 -11.40
N ASP A 101 -10.43 -0.97 -12.55
CA ASP A 101 -11.04 -1.55 -13.74
C ASP A 101 -10.63 -3.03 -13.96
N THR A 102 -10.05 -3.66 -12.93
CA THR A 102 -9.55 -5.05 -12.99
C THR A 102 -10.58 -6.07 -12.48
N GLU A 103 -10.45 -7.32 -12.91
CA GLU A 103 -11.34 -8.43 -12.51
C GLU A 103 -11.37 -8.61 -10.98
N ILE A 104 -10.21 -8.45 -10.33
CA ILE A 104 -10.09 -8.60 -8.88
C ILE A 104 -10.87 -7.54 -8.12
N MET A 105 -10.97 -6.32 -8.66
CA MET A 105 -11.76 -5.24 -8.06
C MET A 105 -13.26 -5.53 -8.16
N GLU A 106 -13.72 -6.01 -9.32
CA GLU A 106 -15.10 -6.42 -9.50
C GLU A 106 -15.48 -7.61 -8.60
N GLU A 107 -14.59 -8.57 -8.38
CA GLU A 107 -14.87 -9.70 -7.50
C GLU A 107 -14.94 -9.25 -6.02
N VAL A 108 -13.92 -8.54 -5.55
CA VAL A 108 -13.81 -8.13 -4.14
C VAL A 108 -14.90 -7.12 -3.75
N TRP A 109 -15.17 -6.14 -4.62
CA TRP A 109 -16.04 -5.00 -4.32
C TRP A 109 -17.31 -4.92 -5.18
N GLY A 110 -17.36 -5.53 -6.37
CA GLY A 110 -18.45 -5.42 -7.34
C GLY A 110 -19.74 -6.20 -7.01
N GLY A 111 -19.82 -6.86 -5.85
CA GLY A 111 -21.08 -7.33 -5.29
C GLY A 111 -21.65 -8.63 -5.87
N LYS A 112 -20.81 -9.50 -6.47
CA LYS A 112 -21.21 -10.86 -6.85
C LYS A 112 -21.32 -11.83 -5.65
N GLY A 113 -20.72 -11.49 -4.51
CA GLY A 113 -21.01 -12.17 -3.24
C GLY A 113 -22.41 -11.81 -2.74
N GLU A 114 -23.13 -12.77 -2.15
CA GLU A 114 -24.48 -12.61 -1.59
C GLU A 114 -24.63 -11.50 -0.50
N GLY A 115 -23.58 -10.73 -0.20
CA GLY A 115 -23.55 -9.62 0.75
C GLY A 115 -23.62 -8.21 0.15
N GLY A 116 -23.88 -8.06 -1.16
CA GLY A 116 -24.12 -6.77 -1.82
C GLY A 116 -25.48 -6.11 -1.52
N LYS A 117 -26.28 -6.71 -0.64
CA LYS A 117 -27.36 -5.98 0.03
C LYS A 117 -26.71 -5.24 1.18
N GLY A 118 -26.90 -3.92 1.25
CA GLY A 118 -26.53 -3.13 2.42
C GLY A 118 -27.22 -3.72 3.65
N GLU A 119 -26.56 -4.68 4.29
CA GLU A 119 -26.91 -5.10 5.62
C GLU A 119 -26.63 -3.89 6.49
N GLU A 120 -27.69 -3.35 7.08
CA GLU A 120 -27.61 -2.38 8.13
C GLU A 120 -26.94 -3.08 9.32
N LEU A 121 -25.61 -3.13 9.29
CA LEU A 121 -24.81 -3.81 10.31
C LEU A 121 -25.10 -3.12 11.64
N GLU A 122 -25.85 -3.76 12.54
CA GLU A 122 -25.91 -3.30 13.92
C GLU A 122 -24.47 -3.29 14.49
N GLY A 123 -24.12 -2.20 15.18
CA GLY A 123 -22.76 -1.97 15.67
C GLY A 123 -22.27 -0.54 15.44
N GLY A 124 -21.25 -0.14 16.20
CA GLY A 124 -20.57 1.14 16.03
C GLY A 124 -19.81 1.22 14.69
N GLU A 125 -19.42 2.44 14.30
CA GLU A 125 -18.67 2.68 13.05
C GLU A 125 -17.42 1.79 12.92
N PHE A 126 -16.69 1.60 14.02
CA PHE A 126 -15.51 0.73 14.06
C PHE A 126 -15.83 -0.73 13.69
N GLU A 127 -16.91 -1.30 14.25
CA GLU A 127 -17.29 -2.68 13.97
C GLU A 127 -17.73 -2.86 12.52
N ARG A 128 -18.41 -1.86 11.94
CA ARG A 128 -18.78 -1.86 10.53
C ARG A 128 -17.53 -1.83 9.63
N LEU A 129 -16.54 -1.02 9.98
CA LEU A 129 -15.27 -0.94 9.24
C LEU A 129 -14.47 -2.24 9.36
N GLU A 130 -14.40 -2.84 10.55
CA GLU A 130 -13.73 -4.12 10.76
C GLU A 130 -14.37 -5.23 9.91
N LYS A 131 -15.72 -5.33 9.91
CA LYS A 131 -16.44 -6.32 9.08
C LYS A 131 -16.16 -6.13 7.60
N LYS A 132 -16.15 -4.88 7.11
CA LYS A 132 -15.82 -4.57 5.71
C LYS A 132 -14.38 -4.93 5.36
N SER A 133 -13.43 -4.54 6.21
CA SER A 133 -12.01 -4.83 5.99
C SER A 133 -11.73 -6.34 6.05
N ARG A 134 -12.37 -7.06 6.97
CA ARG A 134 -12.29 -8.53 7.03
C ARG A 134 -12.79 -9.17 5.75
N ARG A 135 -13.99 -8.79 5.29
CA ARG A 135 -14.55 -9.30 4.03
C ARG A 135 -13.59 -9.03 2.87
N GLU A 136 -13.06 -7.83 2.76
CA GLU A 136 -12.13 -7.48 1.69
C GLU A 136 -10.90 -8.38 1.68
N ILE A 137 -10.29 -8.65 2.84
CA ILE A 137 -9.15 -9.58 2.97
C ILE A 137 -9.56 -11.03 2.63
N GLU A 138 -10.74 -11.47 3.05
CA GLU A 138 -11.24 -12.82 2.73
C GLU A 138 -11.45 -13.01 1.23
N GLU A 139 -12.04 -12.01 0.55
CA GLU A 139 -12.33 -12.06 -0.89
C GLU A 139 -11.04 -11.99 -1.73
N ILE A 140 -10.07 -11.13 -1.38
CA ILE A 140 -8.78 -11.07 -2.10
C ILE A 140 -7.99 -12.37 -1.95
N VAL A 141 -8.00 -12.96 -0.75
CA VAL A 141 -7.39 -14.28 -0.51
C VAL A 141 -8.14 -15.36 -1.29
N GLY A 142 -9.47 -15.35 -1.27
CA GLY A 142 -10.31 -16.28 -2.03
C GLY A 142 -10.01 -16.22 -3.53
N TRP A 143 -9.92 -15.03 -4.10
CA TRP A 143 -9.55 -14.80 -5.49
C TRP A 143 -8.15 -15.34 -5.81
N CYS A 144 -7.15 -15.03 -4.98
CA CYS A 144 -5.79 -15.53 -5.15
C CYS A 144 -5.73 -17.07 -5.06
N VAL A 145 -6.47 -17.68 -4.13
CA VAL A 145 -6.57 -19.14 -4.01
C VAL A 145 -7.23 -19.74 -5.23
N GLY A 146 -8.30 -19.15 -5.76
CA GLY A 146 -8.98 -19.61 -6.97
C GLY A 146 -8.07 -19.57 -8.20
N ARG A 147 -7.23 -18.54 -8.31
CA ARG A 147 -6.34 -18.33 -9.46
C ARG A 147 -5.03 -19.11 -9.39
N PHE A 148 -4.39 -19.14 -8.23
CA PHE A 148 -3.03 -19.70 -8.06
C PHE A 148 -3.00 -21.02 -7.30
N GLY A 149 -4.09 -21.37 -6.60
CA GLY A 149 -4.13 -22.49 -5.67
C GLY A 149 -3.35 -22.23 -4.38
N THR A 150 -3.24 -23.27 -3.55
CA THR A 150 -2.51 -23.25 -2.27
C THR A 150 -1.27 -24.16 -2.28
N GLY A 151 -0.87 -24.60 -3.47
CA GLY A 151 0.29 -25.47 -3.65
C GLY A 151 1.63 -24.74 -3.47
N VAL A 152 2.68 -25.51 -3.29
CA VAL A 152 4.05 -25.00 -3.22
C VAL A 152 4.48 -24.42 -4.57
N TRP A 153 4.86 -23.15 -4.56
CA TRP A 153 5.42 -22.39 -5.66
C TRP A 153 6.95 -22.34 -5.54
N ARG A 154 7.62 -23.24 -6.27
CA ARG A 154 9.08 -23.38 -6.21
C ARG A 154 9.84 -22.28 -6.94
N ASP A 155 9.20 -21.65 -7.93
CA ASP A 155 9.78 -20.55 -8.69
C ASP A 155 8.91 -19.29 -8.52
N GLY A 156 9.25 -18.47 -7.53
CA GLY A 156 8.56 -17.21 -7.27
C GLY A 156 8.85 -16.12 -8.30
N THR A 157 9.80 -16.32 -9.24
CA THR A 157 10.11 -15.31 -10.26
C THR A 157 9.00 -15.13 -11.27
N VAL A 158 8.14 -16.14 -11.44
CA VAL A 158 7.02 -16.07 -12.39
C VAL A 158 5.88 -15.14 -11.92
N ALA A 159 5.86 -14.74 -10.64
CA ALA A 159 5.02 -13.64 -10.16
C ALA A 159 5.69 -12.26 -10.27
N CYS A 160 6.99 -12.20 -10.54
CA CYS A 160 7.67 -10.91 -10.69
C CYS A 160 7.26 -10.26 -12.01
N VAL A 161 6.68 -9.08 -11.93
CA VAL A 161 6.35 -8.24 -13.08
C VAL A 161 7.27 -7.02 -13.07
N GLU A 162 7.87 -6.71 -14.22
CA GLU A 162 8.68 -5.50 -14.34
C GLU A 162 7.85 -4.26 -14.03
N SER A 163 8.32 -3.43 -13.11
CA SER A 163 7.68 -2.16 -12.76
C SER A 163 7.46 -1.31 -14.01
N SER A 164 6.27 -0.74 -14.14
CA SER A 164 5.95 0.19 -15.21
C SER A 164 6.85 1.43 -15.15
N GLU A 165 7.02 2.15 -16.26
CA GLU A 165 7.81 3.39 -16.29
C GLU A 165 7.31 4.44 -15.30
N LYS A 166 6.00 4.47 -15.03
CA LYS A 166 5.38 5.36 -14.05
C LYS A 166 5.89 5.08 -12.64
N VAL A 167 5.90 3.81 -12.24
CA VAL A 167 6.39 3.38 -10.92
C VAL A 167 7.89 3.62 -10.79
N LYS A 168 8.67 3.36 -11.85
CA LYS A 168 10.11 3.65 -11.88
C LYS A 168 10.40 5.14 -11.64
N LYS A 169 9.63 6.04 -12.27
CA LYS A 169 9.76 7.49 -12.09
C LYS A 169 9.33 7.96 -10.69
N ALA A 170 8.23 7.43 -10.16
CA ALA A 170 7.76 7.74 -8.81
C ALA A 170 8.78 7.30 -7.74
N GLY A 171 9.29 6.07 -7.85
CA GLY A 171 10.33 5.58 -6.94
C GLY A 171 11.64 6.37 -7.05
N GLN A 172 12.01 6.84 -8.25
CA GLN A 172 13.15 7.74 -8.43
C GLN A 172 12.93 9.09 -7.71
N ALA A 173 11.75 9.71 -7.87
CA ALA A 173 11.43 10.99 -7.24
C ALA A 173 11.44 10.93 -5.70
N GLN A 174 11.03 9.81 -5.11
CA GLN A 174 11.07 9.58 -3.66
C GLN A 174 12.50 9.41 -3.12
N VAL A 175 13.43 8.90 -3.92
CA VAL A 175 14.85 8.75 -3.55
C VAL A 175 15.63 10.03 -3.79
N THR A 176 15.29 10.80 -4.82
CA THR A 176 15.97 12.06 -5.14
C THR A 176 15.49 13.24 -4.31
N GLY A 177 14.33 13.13 -3.65
CA GLY A 177 13.80 14.20 -2.81
C GLY A 177 13.63 15.49 -3.60
N ASP A 178 12.97 15.42 -4.77
CA ASP A 178 12.70 16.62 -5.57
C ASP A 178 11.60 17.46 -4.91
N GLU A 179 12.02 18.21 -3.90
CA GLU A 179 11.29 19.32 -3.30
C GLU A 179 11.16 20.42 -4.36
N GLN A 180 10.13 20.32 -5.20
CA GLN A 180 9.67 21.43 -6.02
C GLN A 180 9.00 22.46 -5.11
N ARG A 181 9.86 23.25 -4.47
CA ARG A 181 9.58 24.55 -3.89
C ARG A 181 9.07 25.46 -5.01
N ILE A 182 7.76 25.70 -5.03
CA ILE A 182 7.14 26.84 -5.72
C ILE A 182 7.00 27.98 -4.71
#